data_AF-A0A931Z1K7-F1
#
_entry.id   AF-A0A931Z1K7-F1
#
_cell.length_a   1.000
_cell.length_b   1.000
_cell.length_c   1.000
_cell.angle_alpha   90.00
_cell.angle_beta   90.00
_cell.angle_gamma   90.00
#
_symmetry.space_group_name_H-M   'P 1'
#
loop_
_entity.id
_entity.type
_entity.pdbx_description
1 polymer ?
#
loop_
_entity_poly.entity_id
_entity_poly.type
_entity_poly.pdbx_seq_one_letter_code
_entity_poly.pdbx_strand_id
1 'polypeptide(L)'
;MIDVKTADRELQTYIRPQTFPVAVRMLKPDEPIPDKARRPARDFKKLSMNCQVIDMARRYGWMIALTREDHICSLGIAALGFERPNHLLNSGTLCEGMYTETKTAGERSEAAVDRFAPGEYHALLVAPLDRAPFEPHFVCIYANPAQVMRLTQAALWKRGGKLTSSFGGRIDCSEIIVTTMRTDEPQVILPCSGDRIFGQTQDHEMAFTIPWSKMEEIVEGLRGTHAGGIRYPITQFMEYEAKLPPRYMEANRAWDVEHGKAEYTNRDRVVAAYKRSFADRVPVYPIVASFAGTLDGLSIEQYCTNIPKAITAILNYYERYQPDVVLAYNDLAKEAEAFGCRVKYSDYVVPSIDAHVLHDDKKKLAGLAMPDPYRTARLPGFLEQCEALVKAKPPAAIGAVAVGPWTIAMLLRNPETMLLDTFEDPQFIHDVMRVATDFCKLWGDAIVKTGIGLSFSEPTASISLISPDNYKTFIAPYHKELVDYFKAKRVGVTTHICGTTYPIFEDLIACGFTTISFDLDQQADPKLHVDQLRRFVEVARGRAVAIGNVDATKFEKTAKAAMYADVKRCVDTAARQSGFILSTSCEIPPRSEPEIVKWFMDAAHEYGRYERIFDGGDPAGPTR
;
A
#
# COMPACT_ATOMS: atom_id res chain seq x y z
N MET A 1 11.49 41.51 44.66
CA MET A 1 12.62 40.57 44.58
C MET A 1 12.10 39.19 44.94
N ILE A 2 12.03 38.32 43.94
CA ILE A 2 11.57 36.94 44.07
C ILE A 2 12.48 36.12 44.99
N ASP A 3 11.92 35.24 45.82
CA ASP A 3 12.70 34.29 46.63
C ASP A 3 13.00 32.99 45.86
N VAL A 4 14.01 32.24 46.29
CA VAL A 4 14.49 31.02 45.61
C VAL A 4 13.43 29.93 45.47
N LYS A 5 12.49 29.78 46.42
CA LYS A 5 11.44 28.75 46.34
C LYS A 5 10.35 29.15 45.36
N THR A 6 9.98 30.43 45.35
CA THR A 6 9.04 30.95 44.36
C THR A 6 9.64 30.84 42.96
N ALA A 7 10.91 31.22 42.79
CA ALA A 7 11.65 31.11 41.53
C ALA A 7 11.68 29.67 40.99
N ASP A 8 12.02 28.68 41.82
CA ASP A 8 12.00 27.26 41.43
C ASP A 8 10.61 26.80 40.99
N ARG A 9 9.57 27.11 41.78
CA ARG A 9 8.18 26.71 41.46
C ARG A 9 7.73 27.21 40.08
N GLU A 10 8.10 28.43 39.71
CA GLU A 10 7.75 29.01 38.41
C GLU A 10 8.51 28.30 37.27
N LEU A 11 9.79 27.99 37.46
CA LEU A 11 10.55 27.18 36.50
C LEU A 11 9.96 25.76 36.35
N GLN A 12 9.56 25.12 37.44
CA GLN A 12 8.89 23.82 37.41
C GLN A 12 7.57 23.88 36.64
N THR A 13 6.82 24.98 36.77
CA THR A 13 5.54 25.16 36.09
C THR A 13 5.70 25.35 34.58
N TYR A 14 6.59 26.25 34.17
CA TYR A 14 6.69 26.68 32.77
C TYR A 14 7.74 25.97 31.94
N ILE A 15 8.82 25.52 32.58
CA ILE A 15 9.95 24.87 31.91
C ILE A 15 9.96 23.36 32.17
N ARG A 16 9.52 22.90 33.35
CA ARG A 16 9.53 21.48 33.75
C ARG A 16 10.93 20.85 33.56
N PRO A 17 12.00 21.43 34.15
CA PRO A 17 13.36 20.96 33.95
C PRO A 17 13.51 19.51 34.43
N GLN A 18 14.35 18.72 33.77
CA GLN A 18 14.55 17.30 34.09
C GLN A 18 15.34 17.08 35.39
N THR A 19 16.12 18.07 35.80
CA THR A 19 16.95 18.09 37.01
C THR A 19 16.73 19.40 37.77
N PHE A 20 17.18 19.50 39.03
CA PHE A 20 17.02 20.73 39.80
C PHE A 20 17.71 21.93 39.11
N PRO A 21 17.05 23.08 38.93
CA PRO A 21 17.75 24.34 38.71
C PRO A 21 18.79 24.56 39.80
N VAL A 22 19.99 25.02 39.44
CA VAL A 22 21.12 25.13 40.37
C VAL A 22 21.34 26.60 40.71
N ALA A 23 21.21 26.95 41.99
CA ALA A 23 21.66 28.22 42.53
C ALA A 23 23.19 28.23 42.63
N VAL A 24 23.84 29.27 42.08
CA VAL A 24 25.30 29.40 42.06
C VAL A 24 25.73 30.69 42.75
N ARG A 25 26.72 30.61 43.64
CA ARG A 25 27.36 31.75 44.30
C ARG A 25 28.88 31.56 44.35
N MET A 26 29.62 32.62 44.07
CA MET A 26 31.08 32.66 44.25
C MET A 26 31.38 33.37 45.58
N LEU A 27 32.14 32.74 46.47
CA LEU A 27 32.43 33.28 47.81
C LEU A 27 33.76 34.03 47.81
N LYS A 28 33.75 35.28 48.28
CA LYS A 28 34.96 36.09 48.50
C LYS A 28 35.80 35.53 49.65
N PRO A 29 37.09 35.88 49.77
CA PRO A 29 37.96 35.34 50.83
C PRO A 29 37.47 35.56 52.26
N ASP A 30 36.64 36.57 52.50
CA ASP A 30 36.06 36.91 53.80
C ASP A 30 34.68 36.26 54.07
N GLU A 31 34.07 35.60 53.07
CA GLU A 31 32.79 34.92 53.20
C GLU A 31 32.99 33.45 53.64
N PRO A 32 32.39 32.98 54.75
CA PRO A 32 32.55 31.60 55.17
C PRO A 32 31.79 30.60 54.28
N ILE A 33 32.35 29.41 54.09
CA ILE A 33 31.65 28.28 53.46
C ILE A 33 30.58 27.76 54.45
N PRO A 34 29.30 27.58 54.04
CA PRO A 34 28.27 27.03 54.92
C PRO A 34 28.63 25.63 55.44
N ASP A 35 28.42 25.37 56.74
CA ASP A 35 28.81 24.11 57.40
C ASP A 35 28.22 22.86 56.73
N LYS A 36 27.00 22.98 56.19
CA LYS A 36 26.27 21.89 55.52
C LYS A 36 26.71 21.66 54.08
N ALA A 37 27.53 22.55 53.50
CA ALA A 37 28.06 22.38 52.16
C ALA A 37 29.11 21.25 52.17
N ARG A 38 28.93 20.29 51.26
CA ARG A 38 29.91 19.21 51.06
C ARG A 38 31.12 19.77 50.33
N ARG A 39 32.31 19.29 50.68
CA ARG A 39 33.57 19.60 50.01
C ARG A 39 34.19 18.31 49.46
N PRO A 40 34.48 18.20 48.15
CA PRO A 40 34.97 16.95 47.57
C PRO A 40 36.19 16.33 48.24
N ALA A 41 37.25 17.10 48.51
CA ALA A 41 38.47 16.56 49.11
C ALA A 41 38.24 16.19 50.58
N ARG A 42 37.42 16.98 51.31
CA ARG A 42 37.08 16.75 52.72
C ARG A 42 36.20 15.51 52.90
N ASP A 43 35.10 15.45 52.17
CA ASP A 43 33.98 14.53 52.44
C ASP A 43 33.98 13.29 51.53
N PHE A 44 34.44 13.43 50.28
CA PHE A 44 34.48 12.32 49.33
C PHE A 44 35.89 11.72 49.20
N LYS A 45 36.91 12.39 49.74
CA LYS A 45 38.33 12.05 49.56
C LYS A 45 38.71 11.95 48.08
N LYS A 46 38.09 12.80 47.26
CA LYS A 46 38.29 12.91 45.81
C LYS A 46 38.38 14.37 45.42
N LEU A 47 39.05 14.65 44.31
CA LEU A 47 38.99 15.96 43.69
C LEU A 47 37.84 15.98 42.67
N SER A 48 37.31 17.16 42.39
CA SER A 48 36.19 17.38 41.48
C SER A 48 36.45 18.56 40.53
N MET A 49 35.51 18.83 39.64
CA MET A 49 35.55 19.90 38.65
C MET A 49 34.28 20.77 38.76
N ASN A 50 34.31 21.98 38.19
CA ASN A 50 33.14 22.87 38.13
C ASN A 50 31.88 22.18 37.59
N CYS A 51 31.98 21.55 36.41
CA CYS A 51 30.88 20.81 35.78
C CYS A 51 30.35 19.68 36.67
N GLN A 52 31.24 18.92 37.31
CA GLN A 52 30.87 17.82 38.20
C GLN A 52 30.09 18.29 39.42
N VAL A 53 30.51 19.37 40.08
CA VAL A 53 29.79 19.84 41.28
C VAL A 53 28.44 20.46 40.93
N ILE A 54 28.32 21.11 39.77
CA ILE A 54 27.04 21.60 39.24
C ILE A 54 26.10 20.41 38.93
N ASP A 55 26.61 19.36 38.30
CA ASP A 55 25.80 18.18 37.99
C ASP A 55 25.40 17.40 39.24
N MET A 56 26.30 17.25 40.22
CA MET A 56 25.97 16.69 41.53
C MET A 56 24.88 17.51 42.25
N ALA A 57 24.93 18.84 42.17
CA ALA A 57 23.88 19.68 42.74
C ALA A 57 22.53 19.41 42.05
N ARG A 58 22.50 19.39 40.71
CA ARG A 58 21.24 19.21 39.95
C ARG A 58 20.66 17.80 39.99
N ARG A 59 21.49 16.76 40.17
CA ARG A 59 21.05 15.35 40.16
C ARG A 59 20.96 14.73 41.56
N TYR A 60 21.95 14.95 42.42
CA TYR A 60 21.96 14.38 43.76
C TYR A 60 21.26 15.28 44.77
N GLY A 61 20.97 16.53 44.42
CA GLY A 61 20.30 17.47 45.30
C GLY A 61 21.19 17.97 46.44
N TRP A 62 22.52 17.96 46.24
CA TRP A 62 23.50 18.33 47.27
C TRP A 62 23.93 19.80 47.14
N MET A 63 24.19 20.42 48.29
CA MET A 63 24.94 21.67 48.35
C MET A 63 26.43 21.35 48.42
N ILE A 64 27.20 21.91 47.50
CA ILE A 64 28.63 21.62 47.36
C ILE A 64 29.40 22.93 47.28
N ALA A 65 30.48 23.00 48.05
CA ALA A 65 31.50 24.03 47.94
C ALA A 65 32.75 23.42 47.29
N LEU A 66 33.24 24.05 46.23
CA LEU A 66 34.44 23.67 45.52
C LEU A 66 35.48 24.77 45.71
N THR A 67 36.50 24.50 46.52
CA THR A 67 37.66 25.39 46.73
C THR A 67 38.83 24.95 45.84
N ARG A 68 39.93 25.72 45.89
CA ARG A 68 41.19 25.33 45.23
C ARG A 68 41.66 23.91 45.59
N GLU A 69 41.58 23.53 46.86
CA GLU A 69 42.01 22.21 47.35
C GLU A 69 41.14 21.06 46.83
N ASP A 70 39.89 21.35 46.49
CA ASP A 70 38.93 20.36 46.02
C ASP A 70 38.99 20.15 44.50
N HIS A 71 39.72 21.00 43.77
CA HIS A 71 39.60 21.12 42.31
C HIS A 71 40.73 20.41 41.55
N ILE A 72 40.39 19.53 40.60
CA ILE A 72 41.38 18.83 39.75
C ILE A 72 41.58 19.48 38.38
N CYS A 73 40.55 20.10 37.81
CA CYS A 73 40.63 20.66 36.45
C CYS A 73 41.39 22.00 36.44
N SER A 74 42.59 22.01 35.87
CA SER A 74 43.45 23.21 35.76
C SER A 74 42.79 24.36 35.00
N LEU A 75 41.97 24.04 33.99
CA LEU A 75 41.20 25.02 33.22
C LEU A 75 40.14 25.72 34.09
N GLY A 76 39.42 24.94 34.91
CA GLY A 76 38.41 25.47 35.84
C GLY A 76 39.01 26.28 36.99
N ILE A 77 40.17 25.85 37.52
CA ILE A 77 40.95 26.61 38.52
C ILE A 77 41.32 27.99 37.97
N ALA A 78 41.84 28.03 36.75
CA ALA A 78 42.24 29.28 36.10
C ALA A 78 41.02 30.17 35.77
N ALA A 79 39.92 29.59 35.28
CA ALA A 79 38.71 30.34 34.96
C ALA A 79 38.07 30.99 36.20
N LEU A 80 38.02 30.27 37.33
CA LEU A 80 37.45 30.80 38.57
C LEU A 80 38.41 31.68 39.38
N GLY A 81 39.64 31.90 38.90
CA GLY A 81 40.63 32.75 39.58
C GLY A 81 41.18 32.15 40.88
N PHE A 82 41.06 30.83 41.09
CA PHE A 82 41.59 30.16 42.28
C PHE A 82 43.12 30.10 42.30
N GLU A 83 43.76 30.13 41.12
CA GLU A 83 45.21 30.28 40.99
C GLU A 83 45.55 31.13 39.76
N ARG A 84 46.78 31.66 39.76
CA ARG A 84 47.33 32.33 38.58
C ARG A 84 47.54 31.32 37.44
N PRO A 85 47.10 31.62 36.20
CA PRO A 85 47.42 30.79 35.04
C PRO A 85 48.95 30.63 34.87
N ASN A 86 49.40 29.42 34.59
CA ASN A 86 50.82 29.14 34.30
C ASN A 86 51.14 29.36 32.81
N HIS A 87 52.42 29.20 32.42
CA HIS A 87 52.89 29.45 31.06
C HIS A 87 52.26 28.55 29.98
N LEU A 88 51.60 27.44 30.34
CA LEU A 88 50.88 26.60 29.37
C LEU A 88 49.51 27.20 29.02
N LEU A 89 48.84 27.82 29.99
CA LEU A 89 47.58 28.54 29.79
C LEU A 89 47.88 29.88 29.08
N ASN A 90 47.44 30.02 27.83
CA ASN A 90 47.67 31.13 26.87
C ASN A 90 48.80 30.90 25.86
N SER A 91 49.38 29.71 25.79
CA SER A 91 50.40 29.37 24.77
C SER A 91 49.82 28.65 23.55
N GLY A 92 48.50 28.40 23.55
CA GLY A 92 47.80 27.58 22.55
C GLY A 92 48.01 26.08 22.70
N THR A 93 48.91 25.67 23.61
CA THR A 93 49.29 24.27 23.84
C THR A 93 48.12 23.39 24.30
N LEU A 94 47.11 23.96 24.98
CA LEU A 94 45.95 23.19 25.48
C LEU A 94 44.82 23.07 24.43
N CYS A 95 45.01 23.67 23.26
CA CYS A 95 44.09 23.60 22.13
C CYS A 95 44.71 22.91 20.91
N GLU A 96 46.02 23.10 20.67
CA GLU A 96 46.73 22.53 19.52
C GLU A 96 46.59 20.99 19.48
N GLY A 97 46.19 20.47 18.32
CA GLY A 97 46.00 19.04 18.08
C GLY A 97 44.76 18.42 18.74
N MET A 98 44.03 19.17 19.58
CA MET A 98 42.82 18.71 20.26
C MET A 98 41.56 19.47 19.81
N TYR A 99 41.65 20.78 19.68
CA TYR A 99 40.57 21.69 19.27
C TYR A 99 40.96 22.56 18.07
N THR A 100 42.26 22.83 17.88
CA THR A 100 42.77 23.68 16.81
C THR A 100 43.98 23.06 16.13
N GLU A 101 44.17 23.32 14.84
CA GLU A 101 45.30 22.77 14.06
C GLU A 101 46.65 23.33 14.50
N THR A 102 46.71 24.61 14.91
CA THR A 102 47.96 25.32 15.20
C THR A 102 47.95 25.98 16.59
N LYS A 103 49.12 26.19 17.19
CA LYS A 103 49.26 27.00 18.41
C LYS A 103 48.63 28.38 18.30
N THR A 104 48.85 29.11 17.22
CA THR A 104 48.31 30.47 17.07
C THR A 104 46.78 30.50 17.07
N ALA A 105 46.14 29.49 16.48
CA ALA A 105 44.69 29.33 16.61
C ALA A 105 44.30 28.98 18.06
N GLY A 106 45.06 28.09 18.70
CA GLY A 106 44.88 27.71 20.10
C GLY A 106 45.02 28.88 21.08
N GLU A 107 45.98 29.78 20.87
CA GLU A 107 46.21 30.98 21.68
C GLU A 107 44.98 31.89 21.67
N ARG A 108 44.35 32.08 20.50
CA ARG A 108 43.10 32.84 20.39
C ARG A 108 41.97 32.16 21.18
N SER A 109 41.83 30.84 21.06
CA SER A 109 40.82 30.08 21.81
C SER A 109 41.05 30.13 23.32
N GLU A 110 42.29 30.05 23.79
CA GLU A 110 42.63 30.13 25.22
C GLU A 110 42.44 31.54 25.78
N ALA A 111 42.79 32.58 25.00
CA ALA A 111 42.64 33.98 25.38
C ALA A 111 41.17 34.44 25.41
N ALA A 112 40.28 33.79 24.63
CA ALA A 112 38.85 34.09 24.61
C ALA A 112 38.09 33.60 25.86
N VAL A 113 38.71 32.77 26.70
CA VAL A 113 38.08 32.24 27.93
C VAL A 113 38.02 33.35 28.98
N ASP A 114 36.81 33.68 29.43
CA ASP A 114 36.59 34.58 30.56
C ASP A 114 37.19 34.04 31.86
N ARG A 115 37.82 34.89 32.67
CA ARG A 115 38.44 34.45 33.95
C ARG A 115 38.30 35.50 35.03
N PHE A 116 37.91 35.13 36.24
CA PHE A 116 38.01 36.04 37.39
C PHE A 116 39.47 36.42 37.70
N ALA A 117 39.65 37.54 38.41
CA ALA A 117 40.99 37.92 38.85
C ALA A 117 41.53 36.89 39.86
N PRO A 118 42.84 36.56 39.84
CA PRO A 118 43.41 35.64 40.81
C PRO A 118 43.18 36.08 42.26
N GLY A 119 42.57 35.21 43.07
CA GLY A 119 42.25 35.47 44.47
C GLY A 119 40.96 36.28 44.70
N GLU A 120 40.21 36.62 43.64
CA GLU A 120 38.94 37.36 43.76
C GLU A 120 37.88 36.55 44.55
N TYR A 121 37.85 35.24 44.33
CA TYR A 121 36.99 34.29 45.04
C TYR A 121 37.80 33.11 45.54
N HIS A 122 37.39 32.53 46.66
CA HIS A 122 38.07 31.37 47.26
C HIS A 122 37.27 30.06 47.12
N ALA A 123 35.96 30.13 46.83
CA ALA A 123 35.11 28.96 46.65
C ALA A 123 33.94 29.20 45.68
N LEU A 124 33.58 28.15 44.92
CA LEU A 124 32.34 28.04 44.16
C LEU A 124 31.32 27.27 45.02
N LEU A 125 30.18 27.89 45.31
CA LEU A 125 29.09 27.30 46.07
C LEU A 125 27.89 27.04 45.15
N VAL A 126 27.43 25.78 45.10
CA VAL A 126 26.29 25.35 44.27
C VAL A 126 25.29 24.56 45.10
N ALA A 127 24.00 24.72 44.82
CA ALA A 127 22.92 23.98 45.47
C ALA A 127 21.68 23.92 44.55
N PRO A 128 20.77 22.95 44.74
CA PRO A 128 19.41 23.03 44.19
C PRO A 128 18.76 24.35 44.60
N LEU A 129 18.11 25.03 43.65
CA LEU A 129 17.55 26.36 43.85
C LEU A 129 16.55 26.39 45.00
N ASP A 130 15.65 25.41 45.08
CA ASP A 130 14.64 25.28 46.15
C ASP A 130 15.24 25.08 47.56
N ARG A 131 16.51 24.69 47.65
CA ARG A 131 17.23 24.35 48.88
C ARG A 131 18.41 25.28 49.20
N ALA A 132 18.64 26.31 48.39
CA ALA A 132 19.74 27.24 48.60
C ALA A 132 19.48 28.12 49.84
N PRO A 133 20.34 28.08 50.89
CA PRO A 133 20.20 28.93 52.07
C PRO A 133 20.87 30.31 51.86
N PHE A 134 21.23 30.64 50.63
CA PHE A 134 21.96 31.83 50.25
C PHE A 134 21.28 32.47 49.03
N GLU A 135 21.50 33.76 48.85
CA GLU A 135 21.12 34.45 47.62
C GLU A 135 22.14 34.10 46.52
N PRO A 136 21.73 33.48 45.40
CA PRO A 136 22.65 33.16 44.32
C PRO A 136 23.07 34.42 43.54
N HIS A 137 24.23 34.37 42.89
CA HIS A 137 24.56 35.35 41.86
C HIS A 137 23.75 35.09 40.59
N PHE A 138 23.51 33.82 40.27
CA PHE A 138 22.69 33.40 39.13
C PHE A 138 22.17 31.97 39.32
N VAL A 139 21.20 31.58 38.50
CA VAL A 139 20.66 30.21 38.41
C VAL A 139 21.12 29.57 37.10
N CYS A 140 21.62 28.33 37.17
CA CYS A 140 21.94 27.51 36.00
C CYS A 140 20.87 26.43 35.82
N ILE A 141 20.32 26.33 34.61
CA ILE A 141 19.28 25.35 34.25
C ILE A 141 19.79 24.53 33.09
N TYR A 142 19.96 23.22 33.30
CA TYR A 142 20.15 22.28 32.20
C TYR A 142 18.80 21.85 31.66
N ALA A 143 18.62 21.98 30.34
CA ALA A 143 17.34 21.79 29.68
C ALA A 143 17.52 21.37 28.23
N ASN A 144 16.49 20.80 27.60
CA ASN A 144 16.53 20.50 26.17
C ASN A 144 16.38 21.78 25.31
N PRO A 145 16.65 21.74 23.99
CA PRO A 145 16.55 22.92 23.14
C PRO A 145 15.19 23.62 23.16
N ALA A 146 14.08 22.87 23.31
CA ALA A 146 12.74 23.47 23.38
C ALA A 146 12.52 24.23 24.69
N GLN A 147 13.06 23.73 25.81
CA GLN A 147 13.03 24.40 27.10
C GLN A 147 13.94 25.65 27.11
N VAL A 148 15.13 25.56 26.51
CA VAL A 148 16.01 26.72 26.30
C VAL A 148 15.34 27.77 25.42
N MET A 149 14.64 27.37 24.36
CA MET A 149 13.84 28.29 23.54
C MET A 149 12.79 29.03 24.39
N ARG A 150 12.10 28.34 25.32
CA ARG A 150 11.15 28.99 26.24
C ARG A 150 11.82 30.01 27.15
N LEU A 151 12.99 29.68 27.70
CA LEU A 151 13.77 30.60 28.54
C LEU A 151 14.26 31.82 27.75
N THR A 152 14.70 31.63 26.50
CA THR A 152 15.08 32.73 25.60
C THR A 152 13.87 33.63 25.28
N GLN A 153 12.71 33.06 25.00
CA GLN A 153 11.48 33.83 24.76
C GLN A 153 11.06 34.63 26.00
N ALA A 154 11.24 34.06 27.19
CA ALA A 154 11.00 34.76 28.45
C ALA A 154 11.97 35.92 28.65
N ALA A 155 13.27 35.74 28.38
CA ALA A 155 14.28 36.79 28.45
C ALA A 155 14.01 37.95 27.48
N LEU A 156 13.36 37.66 26.35
CA LEU A 156 13.01 38.66 25.33
C LEU A 156 11.61 39.23 25.49
N TRP A 157 10.83 38.81 26.49
CA TRP A 157 9.43 39.19 26.63
C TRP A 157 9.22 40.70 26.69
N LYS A 158 10.00 41.41 27.53
CA LYS A 158 9.90 42.86 27.66
C LYS A 158 10.72 43.61 26.62
N ARG A 159 11.93 43.13 26.35
CA ARG A 159 12.92 43.82 25.52
C ARG A 159 12.72 43.63 24.02
N GLY A 160 12.17 42.48 23.60
CA GLY A 160 12.18 42.04 22.21
C GLY A 160 13.60 41.81 21.66
N GLY A 161 13.72 41.59 20.34
CA GLY A 161 15.02 41.48 19.67
C GLY A 161 15.64 40.07 19.77
N LYS A 162 16.93 40.01 20.11
CA LYS A 162 17.73 38.76 20.15
C LYS A 162 18.56 38.69 21.44
N LEU A 163 18.71 37.47 21.97
CA LEU A 163 19.66 37.15 23.04
C LEU A 163 21.01 36.79 22.39
N THR A 164 22.10 37.36 22.91
CA THR A 164 23.46 37.13 22.40
C THR A 164 24.26 36.31 23.39
N SER A 165 24.80 35.18 22.92
CA SER A 165 25.76 34.33 23.64
C SER A 165 26.84 33.87 22.67
N SER A 166 28.03 33.60 23.20
CA SER A 166 29.18 33.07 22.46
C SER A 166 29.50 31.64 22.91
N PHE A 167 29.94 30.79 21.98
CA PHE A 167 30.22 29.38 22.26
C PHE A 167 31.64 29.02 21.87
N GLY A 168 32.46 28.64 22.85
CA GLY A 168 33.84 28.18 22.62
C GLY A 168 33.97 26.68 22.39
N GLY A 169 32.93 25.88 22.70
CA GLY A 169 33.00 24.41 22.64
C GLY A 169 34.01 23.79 23.62
N ARG A 170 34.58 24.58 24.53
CA ARG A 170 35.48 24.18 25.62
C ARG A 170 35.27 25.09 26.82
N ILE A 171 35.47 24.56 28.02
CA ILE A 171 35.46 25.36 29.28
C ILE A 171 34.15 26.17 29.39
N ASP A 172 33.04 25.57 28.98
CA ASP A 172 31.69 26.13 29.13
C ASP A 172 31.34 26.47 30.59
N CYS A 173 31.97 25.81 31.58
CA CYS A 173 31.84 26.23 32.98
C CYS A 173 32.29 27.68 33.22
N SER A 174 33.17 28.23 32.37
CA SER A 174 33.50 29.65 32.35
C SER A 174 32.34 30.50 31.83
N GLU A 175 31.68 30.06 30.75
CA GLU A 175 30.51 30.73 30.18
C GLU A 175 29.34 30.72 31.18
N ILE A 176 29.10 29.57 31.82
CA ILE A 176 28.10 29.39 32.87
C ILE A 176 28.37 30.35 34.03
N ILE A 177 29.60 30.40 34.55
CA ILE A 177 29.90 31.09 35.81
C ILE A 177 30.41 32.51 35.57
N VAL A 178 31.56 32.64 34.90
CA VAL A 178 32.30 33.90 34.78
C VAL A 178 31.59 34.85 33.84
N THR A 179 31.22 34.40 32.63
CA THR A 179 30.56 35.25 31.63
C THR A 179 29.20 35.73 32.13
N THR A 180 28.38 34.83 32.70
CA THR A 180 27.09 35.21 33.31
C THR A 180 27.26 36.29 34.38
N MET A 181 28.19 36.11 35.33
CA MET A 181 28.39 37.08 36.41
C MET A 181 28.94 38.42 35.91
N ARG A 182 29.84 38.42 34.91
CA ARG A 182 30.43 39.65 34.36
C ARG A 182 29.46 40.46 33.54
N THR A 183 28.64 39.78 32.75
CA THR A 183 27.72 40.45 31.83
C THR A 183 26.42 40.87 32.51
N ASP A 184 26.03 40.20 33.60
CA ASP A 184 24.70 40.32 34.22
C ASP A 184 23.57 40.13 33.18
N GLU A 185 23.82 39.32 32.15
CA GLU A 185 22.90 38.98 31.07
C GLU A 185 22.68 37.46 31.00
N PRO A 186 21.46 36.99 30.70
CA PRO A 186 21.19 35.56 30.51
C PRO A 186 22.04 34.95 29.41
N GLN A 187 22.60 33.76 29.64
CA GLN A 187 23.40 33.05 28.65
C GLN A 187 22.72 31.76 28.20
N VAL A 188 22.67 31.56 26.88
CA VAL A 188 22.47 30.23 26.30
C VAL A 188 23.84 29.56 26.24
N ILE A 189 23.96 28.35 26.79
CA ILE A 189 25.21 27.62 26.90
C ILE A 189 25.10 26.35 26.07
N LEU A 190 26.16 26.08 25.30
CA LEU A 190 26.35 24.82 24.58
C LEU A 190 27.33 23.95 25.37
N PRO A 191 26.86 22.88 26.06
CA PRO A 191 27.73 22.05 26.87
C PRO A 191 28.91 21.47 26.10
N CYS A 192 30.12 21.72 26.60
CA CYS A 192 31.35 21.31 25.94
C CYS A 192 31.66 19.82 26.15
N SER A 193 32.67 19.29 25.45
CA SER A 193 33.08 17.88 25.62
C SER A 193 33.42 17.54 27.07
N GLY A 194 34.04 18.47 27.81
CA GLY A 194 34.37 18.27 29.22
C GLY A 194 33.13 18.17 30.12
N ASP A 195 32.11 18.98 29.87
CA ASP A 195 30.85 18.92 30.62
C ASP A 195 30.06 17.65 30.30
N ARG A 196 30.07 17.21 29.04
CA ARG A 196 29.45 15.94 28.63
C ARG A 196 30.15 14.72 29.22
N ILE A 197 31.48 14.68 29.17
CA ILE A 197 32.27 13.53 29.63
C ILE A 197 32.37 13.50 31.15
N PHE A 198 32.74 14.62 31.79
CA PHE A 198 33.04 14.64 33.22
C PHE A 198 31.83 15.07 34.05
N GLY A 199 31.05 16.05 33.57
CA GLY A 199 29.80 16.50 34.17
C GLY A 199 28.58 15.63 33.80
N GLN A 200 28.74 14.65 32.90
CA GLN A 200 27.68 13.71 32.49
C GLN A 200 26.44 14.39 31.87
N THR A 201 26.63 15.56 31.26
CA THR A 201 25.59 16.25 30.49
C THR A 201 25.19 15.45 29.25
N GLN A 202 23.89 15.23 29.05
CA GLN A 202 23.36 14.36 27.99
C GLN A 202 23.34 15.05 26.62
N ASP A 203 23.36 14.28 25.53
CA ASP A 203 23.40 14.79 24.14
C ASP A 203 22.24 15.73 23.78
N HIS A 204 21.06 15.52 24.37
CA HIS A 204 19.90 16.39 24.18
C HIS A 204 19.87 17.60 25.12
N GLU A 205 20.84 17.76 26.02
CA GLU A 205 20.89 18.86 26.98
C GLU A 205 21.72 20.04 26.45
N MET A 206 21.18 21.23 26.73
CA MET A 206 21.81 22.54 26.71
C MET A 206 21.79 23.09 28.14
N ALA A 207 22.43 24.23 28.39
CA ALA A 207 22.21 24.97 29.63
C ALA A 207 21.78 26.41 29.37
N PHE A 208 21.11 27.01 30.34
CA PHE A 208 20.72 28.40 30.32
C PHE A 208 20.98 29.01 31.70
N THR A 209 21.61 30.18 31.74
CA THR A 209 21.86 30.89 33.00
C THR A 209 21.01 32.14 33.10
N ILE A 210 20.53 32.42 34.31
CA ILE A 210 19.72 33.59 34.64
C ILE A 210 20.43 34.33 35.76
N PRO A 211 21.02 35.52 35.51
CA PRO A 211 21.49 36.39 36.58
C PRO A 211 20.38 36.64 37.58
N TRP A 212 20.69 36.59 38.88
CA TRP A 212 19.66 36.69 39.92
C TRP A 212 18.91 38.02 39.85
N SER A 213 19.60 39.08 39.46
CA SER A 213 19.06 40.42 39.14
C SER A 213 17.93 40.40 38.09
N LYS A 214 17.90 39.39 37.20
CA LYS A 214 16.94 39.23 36.10
C LYS A 214 15.88 38.17 36.36
N MET A 215 15.95 37.43 37.47
CA MET A 215 15.07 36.27 37.71
C MET A 215 13.58 36.64 37.72
N GLU A 216 13.23 37.77 38.33
CA GLU A 216 11.85 38.25 38.40
C GLU A 216 11.30 38.60 37.00
N GLU A 217 12.14 39.21 36.14
CA GLU A 217 11.78 39.51 34.75
C GLU A 217 11.60 38.24 33.91
N ILE A 218 12.46 37.24 34.06
CA ILE A 218 12.32 35.96 33.36
C ILE A 218 11.02 35.25 33.76
N VAL A 219 10.69 35.21 35.06
CA VAL A 219 9.45 34.60 35.53
C VAL A 219 8.23 35.33 34.95
N GLU A 220 8.25 36.66 34.90
CA GLU A 220 7.20 37.43 34.24
C GLU A 220 7.10 37.10 32.74
N GLY A 221 8.24 36.97 32.06
CA GLY A 221 8.29 36.59 30.65
C GLY A 221 7.77 35.18 30.37
N LEU A 222 8.03 34.21 31.27
CA LEU A 222 7.47 32.87 31.19
C LEU A 222 5.95 32.91 31.31
N ARG A 223 5.41 33.65 32.29
CA ARG A 223 3.97 33.84 32.47
C ARG A 223 3.32 34.51 31.26
N GLY A 224 3.90 35.61 30.79
CA GLY A 224 3.37 36.40 29.67
C GLY A 224 3.33 35.61 28.36
N THR A 225 4.45 34.99 27.99
CA THR A 225 4.51 34.17 26.77
C THR A 225 3.63 32.92 26.85
N HIS A 226 3.46 32.33 28.05
CA HIS A 226 2.54 31.21 28.25
C HIS A 226 1.07 31.62 28.06
N ALA A 227 0.67 32.77 28.58
CA ALA A 227 -0.66 33.34 28.36
C ALA A 227 -0.91 33.63 26.86
N GLY A 228 0.14 34.04 26.13
CA GLY A 228 0.12 34.20 24.67
C GLY A 228 0.10 32.91 23.85
N GLY A 229 -0.02 31.73 24.49
CA GLY A 229 -0.13 30.43 23.81
C GLY A 229 1.20 29.71 23.58
N ILE A 230 2.34 30.30 23.95
CA ILE A 230 3.65 29.67 23.81
C ILE A 230 3.93 28.79 25.02
N ARG A 231 3.80 27.47 24.86
CA ARG A 231 3.82 26.49 25.97
C ARG A 231 4.93 25.46 25.83
N TYR A 232 5.26 24.83 26.95
CA TYR A 232 6.05 23.61 26.99
C TYR A 232 5.30 22.51 27.74
N PRO A 233 5.27 21.25 27.25
CA PRO A 233 5.80 20.78 25.96
C PRO A 233 5.23 21.53 24.74
N ILE A 234 5.94 21.52 23.61
CA ILE A 234 5.49 22.19 22.38
C ILE A 234 4.22 21.50 21.88
N THR A 235 3.14 22.28 21.76
CA THR A 235 1.86 21.81 21.22
C THR A 235 2.05 21.29 19.80
N GLN A 236 1.66 20.04 19.55
CA GLN A 236 1.65 19.45 18.22
C GLN A 236 0.31 19.74 17.54
N PHE A 237 0.33 20.16 16.28
CA PHE A 237 -0.89 20.34 15.49
C PHE A 237 -1.42 18.97 15.05
N MET A 238 -2.63 18.63 15.47
CA MET A 238 -3.26 17.32 15.21
C MET A 238 -4.57 17.42 14.42
N GLU A 239 -4.97 18.62 13.99
CA GLU A 239 -6.21 18.85 13.23
C GLU A 239 -5.99 18.60 11.72
N TYR A 240 -5.44 17.44 11.38
CA TYR A 240 -5.34 16.96 10.00
C TYR A 240 -6.10 15.65 9.82
N GLU A 241 -6.63 15.41 8.63
CA GLU A 241 -7.26 14.14 8.28
C GLU A 241 -6.20 13.12 7.86
N ALA A 242 -6.13 11.99 8.57
CA ALA A 242 -5.24 10.89 8.22
C ALA A 242 -5.85 10.04 7.10
N LYS A 243 -5.08 9.78 6.04
CA LYS A 243 -5.49 8.87 4.96
C LYS A 243 -5.08 7.44 5.30
N LEU A 244 -6.05 6.54 5.43
CA LEU A 244 -5.78 5.11 5.61
C LEU A 244 -5.36 4.44 4.29
N PRO A 245 -4.57 3.35 4.35
CA PRO A 245 -4.29 2.50 3.19
C PRO A 245 -5.55 2.07 2.43
N PRO A 246 -5.53 1.97 1.08
CA PRO A 246 -6.71 1.63 0.28
C PRO A 246 -7.43 0.34 0.70
N ARG A 247 -6.68 -0.68 1.14
CA ARG A 247 -7.26 -1.96 1.60
C ARG A 247 -8.11 -1.81 2.87
N TYR A 248 -7.78 -0.88 3.77
CA TYR A 248 -8.60 -0.62 4.94
C TYR A 248 -9.83 0.21 4.59
N MET A 249 -9.71 1.09 3.59
CA MET A 249 -10.85 1.85 3.08
C MET A 249 -11.91 0.96 2.39
N GLU A 250 -11.56 -0.26 1.95
CA GLU A 250 -12.54 -1.23 1.46
C GLU A 250 -13.55 -1.64 2.55
N ALA A 251 -13.11 -1.76 3.80
CA ALA A 251 -14.02 -2.05 4.92
C ALA A 251 -15.00 -0.88 5.16
N ASN A 252 -14.53 0.36 5.07
CA ASN A 252 -15.40 1.53 5.16
C ASN A 252 -16.44 1.55 4.04
N ARG A 253 -16.04 1.20 2.80
CA ARG A 253 -16.97 1.09 1.68
C ARG A 253 -18.03 0.01 1.93
N ALA A 254 -17.63 -1.14 2.48
CA ALA A 254 -18.58 -2.20 2.85
C ALA A 254 -19.58 -1.71 3.92
N TRP A 255 -19.10 -1.04 4.97
CA TRP A 255 -19.99 -0.43 5.98
C TRP A 255 -20.91 0.63 5.39
N ASP A 256 -20.42 1.49 4.50
CA ASP A 256 -21.28 2.48 3.83
C ASP A 256 -22.39 1.79 3.03
N VAL A 257 -22.13 0.63 2.42
CA VAL A 257 -23.15 -0.18 1.75
C VAL A 257 -24.13 -0.79 2.74
N GLU A 258 -23.64 -1.43 3.81
CA GLU A 258 -24.49 -2.04 4.86
C GLU A 258 -25.41 -1.01 5.54
N HIS A 259 -24.96 0.24 5.67
CA HIS A 259 -25.73 1.34 6.27
C HIS A 259 -26.53 2.14 5.22
N GLY A 260 -26.61 1.69 3.97
CA GLY A 260 -27.41 2.33 2.91
C GLY A 260 -26.89 3.70 2.46
N LYS A 261 -25.62 4.02 2.71
CA LYS A 261 -24.96 5.25 2.23
C LYS A 261 -24.38 5.08 0.82
N ALA A 262 -24.17 3.85 0.39
CA ALA A 262 -23.69 3.48 -0.94
C ALA A 262 -24.32 2.15 -1.40
N GLU A 263 -24.15 1.79 -2.66
CA GLU A 263 -24.55 0.49 -3.20
C GLU A 263 -23.43 -0.07 -4.08
N TYR A 264 -23.31 -1.41 -4.11
CA TYR A 264 -22.47 -2.07 -5.10
C TYR A 264 -23.23 -2.17 -6.43
N THR A 265 -22.62 -1.64 -7.48
CA THR A 265 -23.09 -1.88 -8.85
C THR A 265 -22.75 -3.30 -9.30
N ASN A 266 -23.43 -3.81 -10.33
CA ASN A 266 -23.12 -5.10 -10.92
C ASN A 266 -21.65 -5.18 -11.37
N ARG A 267 -21.14 -4.09 -11.96
CA ARG A 267 -19.72 -3.95 -12.31
C ARG A 267 -18.79 -4.01 -11.10
N ASP A 268 -19.15 -3.42 -9.95
CA ASP A 268 -18.32 -3.48 -8.74
C ASP A 268 -18.11 -4.91 -8.25
N ARG A 269 -19.14 -5.77 -8.34
CA ARG A 269 -19.05 -7.19 -7.95
C ARG A 269 -18.05 -7.94 -8.82
N VAL A 270 -18.06 -7.68 -10.12
CA VAL A 270 -17.08 -8.26 -11.06
C VAL A 270 -15.68 -7.74 -10.76
N VAL A 271 -15.52 -6.43 -10.54
CA VAL A 271 -14.22 -5.84 -10.18
C VAL A 271 -13.69 -6.42 -8.87
N ALA A 272 -14.54 -6.68 -7.88
CA ALA A 272 -14.14 -7.34 -6.64
C ALA A 272 -13.55 -8.72 -6.91
N ALA A 273 -14.18 -9.53 -7.78
CA ALA A 273 -13.67 -10.84 -8.17
C ALA A 273 -12.27 -10.77 -8.83
N TYR A 274 -12.05 -9.78 -9.70
CA TYR A 274 -10.72 -9.56 -10.32
C TYR A 274 -9.67 -9.05 -9.32
N LYS A 275 -10.08 -8.21 -8.36
CA LYS A 275 -9.21 -7.68 -7.31
C LYS A 275 -8.94 -8.68 -6.19
N ARG A 276 -9.59 -9.84 -6.19
CA ARG A 276 -9.59 -10.80 -5.07
C ARG A 276 -10.09 -10.17 -3.77
N SER A 277 -11.11 -9.34 -3.89
CA SER A 277 -11.82 -8.73 -2.77
C SER A 277 -13.29 -9.15 -2.81
N PHE A 278 -14.05 -8.70 -1.82
CA PHE A 278 -15.44 -9.06 -1.63
C PHE A 278 -16.34 -7.84 -1.87
N ALA A 279 -17.48 -8.08 -2.51
CA ALA A 279 -18.60 -7.14 -2.55
C ALA A 279 -19.69 -7.64 -1.59
N ASP A 280 -20.95 -7.36 -1.85
CA ASP A 280 -22.11 -7.92 -1.15
C ASP A 280 -22.39 -9.39 -1.52
N ARG A 281 -22.15 -9.78 -2.78
CA ARG A 281 -22.33 -11.16 -3.26
C ARG A 281 -21.37 -11.54 -4.40
N VAL A 282 -21.26 -12.84 -4.66
CA VAL A 282 -20.58 -13.39 -5.84
C VAL A 282 -21.23 -12.81 -7.12
N PRO A 283 -20.44 -12.27 -8.07
CA PRO A 283 -20.97 -11.84 -9.37
C PRO A 283 -21.46 -13.04 -10.18
N VAL A 284 -22.54 -12.86 -10.93
CA VAL A 284 -23.21 -13.91 -11.70
C VAL A 284 -23.63 -13.44 -13.08
N TYR A 285 -23.48 -14.33 -14.07
CA TYR A 285 -24.13 -14.18 -15.37
C TYR A 285 -24.24 -15.55 -16.05
N PRO A 286 -25.33 -15.88 -16.77
CA PRO A 286 -25.32 -17.00 -17.70
C PRO A 286 -24.64 -16.60 -19.02
N ILE A 287 -23.94 -17.54 -19.65
CA ILE A 287 -23.37 -17.31 -21.00
C ILE A 287 -24.52 -17.35 -22.00
N VAL A 288 -24.80 -16.19 -22.59
CA VAL A 288 -25.91 -15.99 -23.53
C VAL A 288 -25.37 -15.44 -24.85
N ALA A 289 -25.69 -16.12 -25.95
CA ALA A 289 -25.60 -15.61 -27.31
C ALA A 289 -26.98 -15.69 -27.96
N SER A 290 -27.28 -16.79 -28.65
CA SER A 290 -28.49 -16.89 -29.50
C SER A 290 -29.79 -16.87 -28.69
N PHE A 291 -29.74 -17.28 -27.41
CA PHE A 291 -30.89 -17.16 -26.49
C PHE A 291 -31.40 -15.72 -26.36
N ALA A 292 -30.53 -14.70 -26.39
CA ALA A 292 -31.00 -13.31 -26.33
C ALA A 292 -31.92 -12.98 -27.53
N GLY A 293 -31.57 -13.48 -28.72
CA GLY A 293 -32.36 -13.27 -29.93
C GLY A 293 -33.68 -14.02 -29.93
N THR A 294 -33.67 -15.31 -29.60
CA THR A 294 -34.88 -16.14 -29.56
C THR A 294 -35.86 -15.71 -28.47
N LEU A 295 -35.36 -15.17 -27.36
CA LEU A 295 -36.18 -14.57 -26.31
C LEU A 295 -36.99 -13.35 -26.83
N ASP A 296 -36.50 -12.71 -27.90
CA ASP A 296 -37.17 -11.62 -28.62
C ASP A 296 -37.87 -12.09 -29.91
N GLY A 297 -38.02 -13.41 -30.10
CA GLY A 297 -38.68 -14.01 -31.25
C GLY A 297 -37.88 -13.98 -32.55
N LEU A 298 -36.57 -13.72 -32.49
CA LEU A 298 -35.68 -13.79 -33.65
C LEU A 298 -35.27 -15.24 -33.94
N SER A 299 -35.03 -15.56 -35.21
CA SER A 299 -34.28 -16.78 -35.55
C SER A 299 -32.80 -16.63 -35.19
N ILE A 300 -32.09 -17.76 -35.05
CA ILE A 300 -30.65 -17.78 -34.78
C ILE A 300 -29.89 -17.01 -35.87
N GLU A 301 -30.24 -17.22 -37.14
CA GLU A 301 -29.64 -16.49 -38.27
C GLU A 301 -29.88 -14.99 -38.16
N GLN A 302 -31.10 -14.56 -37.85
CA GLN A 302 -31.41 -13.13 -37.69
C GLN A 302 -30.59 -12.49 -36.57
N TYR A 303 -30.42 -13.19 -35.44
CA TYR A 303 -29.58 -12.71 -34.35
C TYR A 303 -28.11 -12.60 -34.78
N CYS A 304 -27.59 -13.56 -35.55
CA CYS A 304 -26.18 -13.60 -35.94
C CYS A 304 -25.82 -12.66 -37.11
N THR A 305 -26.80 -12.27 -37.93
CA THR A 305 -26.57 -11.53 -39.19
C THR A 305 -27.17 -10.12 -39.21
N ASN A 306 -28.13 -9.81 -38.32
CA ASN A 306 -28.76 -8.49 -38.23
C ASN A 306 -28.34 -7.74 -36.96
N ILE A 307 -27.30 -6.91 -37.08
CA ILE A 307 -26.66 -6.23 -35.96
C ILE A 307 -27.60 -5.32 -35.16
N PRO A 308 -28.45 -4.45 -35.76
CA PRO A 308 -29.41 -3.66 -34.98
C PRO A 308 -30.37 -4.51 -34.14
N LYS A 309 -30.84 -5.64 -34.68
CA LYS A 309 -31.68 -6.58 -33.95
C LYS A 309 -30.91 -7.29 -32.83
N ALA A 310 -29.67 -7.71 -33.08
CA ALA A 310 -28.80 -8.33 -32.09
C ALA A 310 -28.51 -7.41 -30.89
N ILE A 311 -28.22 -6.13 -31.17
CA ILE A 311 -28.01 -5.08 -30.15
C ILE A 311 -29.28 -4.91 -29.31
N THR A 312 -30.44 -4.82 -29.95
CA THR A 312 -31.72 -4.66 -29.24
C THR A 312 -31.99 -5.87 -28.34
N ALA A 313 -31.80 -7.09 -28.87
CA ALA A 313 -32.05 -8.33 -28.15
C ALA A 313 -31.16 -8.49 -26.91
N ILE A 314 -29.86 -8.18 -27.01
CA ILE A 314 -28.95 -8.30 -25.87
C ILE A 314 -29.23 -7.24 -24.79
N LEU A 315 -29.67 -6.03 -25.17
CA LEU A 315 -30.10 -4.99 -24.23
C LEU A 315 -31.42 -5.36 -23.54
N ASN A 316 -32.39 -5.92 -24.27
CA ASN A 316 -33.63 -6.44 -23.70
C ASN A 316 -33.37 -7.60 -22.73
N TYR A 317 -32.44 -8.50 -23.06
CA TYR A 317 -31.97 -9.53 -22.14
C TYR A 317 -31.39 -8.93 -20.85
N TYR A 318 -30.57 -7.88 -20.97
CA TYR A 318 -30.03 -7.17 -19.81
C TYR A 318 -31.14 -6.56 -18.94
N GLU A 319 -32.12 -5.87 -19.53
CA GLU A 319 -33.24 -5.28 -18.77
C GLU A 319 -34.08 -6.33 -18.04
N ARG A 320 -34.19 -7.55 -18.59
CA ARG A 320 -34.98 -8.65 -17.99
C ARG A 320 -34.29 -9.32 -16.81
N TYR A 321 -32.97 -9.54 -16.90
CA TYR A 321 -32.25 -10.38 -15.93
C TYR A 321 -31.16 -9.67 -15.14
N GLN A 322 -30.74 -8.49 -15.58
CA GLN A 322 -29.69 -7.66 -14.97
C GLN A 322 -28.45 -8.46 -14.52
N PRO A 323 -27.84 -9.29 -15.40
CA PRO A 323 -26.65 -10.04 -15.05
C PRO A 323 -25.47 -9.13 -14.72
N ASP A 324 -24.48 -9.65 -13.99
CA ASP A 324 -23.30 -8.87 -13.65
C ASP A 324 -22.31 -8.71 -14.80
N VAL A 325 -22.41 -9.56 -15.82
CA VAL A 325 -21.65 -9.49 -17.07
C VAL A 325 -22.61 -9.61 -18.26
N VAL A 326 -22.41 -8.79 -19.28
CA VAL A 326 -23.08 -8.86 -20.59
C VAL A 326 -22.03 -9.11 -21.68
N LEU A 327 -22.29 -10.06 -22.57
CA LEU A 327 -21.37 -10.42 -23.64
C LEU A 327 -21.91 -9.98 -25.00
N ALA A 328 -21.07 -9.32 -25.80
CA ALA A 328 -21.21 -9.30 -27.25
C ALA A 328 -20.80 -10.69 -27.76
N TYR A 329 -21.79 -11.51 -28.13
CA TYR A 329 -21.56 -12.87 -28.60
C TYR A 329 -22.66 -13.25 -29.60
N ASN A 330 -22.29 -13.49 -30.87
CA ASN A 330 -23.22 -13.97 -31.89
C ASN A 330 -23.07 -15.48 -32.11
N ASP A 331 -21.88 -15.87 -32.57
CA ASP A 331 -21.49 -17.23 -32.88
C ASP A 331 -19.95 -17.34 -32.99
N LEU A 332 -19.49 -18.57 -33.22
CA LEU A 332 -18.08 -18.93 -33.38
C LEU A 332 -17.67 -19.18 -34.84
N ALA A 333 -18.55 -18.87 -35.82
CA ALA A 333 -18.29 -19.08 -37.24
C ALA A 333 -17.81 -17.81 -37.96
N LYS A 334 -18.09 -16.62 -37.42
CA LYS A 334 -17.76 -15.31 -38.03
C LYS A 334 -16.29 -15.14 -38.41
N GLU A 335 -15.35 -15.60 -37.58
CA GLU A 335 -13.93 -15.50 -37.87
C GLU A 335 -13.52 -16.41 -39.04
N ALA A 336 -14.01 -17.64 -39.09
CA ALA A 336 -13.74 -18.57 -40.20
C ALA A 336 -14.42 -18.11 -41.50
N GLU A 337 -15.62 -17.54 -41.42
CA GLU A 337 -16.30 -16.91 -42.56
C GLU A 337 -15.49 -15.78 -43.15
N ALA A 338 -14.82 -14.97 -42.32
CA ALA A 338 -13.97 -13.88 -42.78
C ALA A 338 -12.76 -14.36 -43.60
N PHE A 339 -12.30 -15.60 -43.38
CA PHE A 339 -11.30 -16.28 -44.21
C PHE A 339 -11.88 -16.97 -45.45
N GLY A 340 -13.20 -16.94 -45.64
CA GLY A 340 -13.90 -17.49 -46.81
C GLY A 340 -14.61 -18.81 -46.58
N CYS A 341 -14.68 -19.34 -45.34
CA CYS A 341 -15.51 -20.51 -45.06
C CYS A 341 -16.99 -20.20 -45.24
N ARG A 342 -17.79 -21.19 -45.64
CA ARG A 342 -19.24 -21.03 -45.74
C ARG A 342 -19.93 -21.43 -44.44
N VAL A 343 -20.76 -20.54 -43.93
CA VAL A 343 -21.55 -20.75 -42.72
C VAL A 343 -22.90 -21.37 -43.07
N LYS A 344 -23.31 -22.36 -42.28
CA LYS A 344 -24.63 -22.97 -42.31
C LYS A 344 -25.40 -22.59 -41.06
N TYR A 345 -26.61 -22.08 -41.26
CA TYR A 345 -27.55 -21.73 -40.20
C TYR A 345 -28.59 -22.84 -39.97
N SER A 346 -29.10 -22.90 -38.74
CA SER A 346 -30.18 -23.79 -38.32
C SER A 346 -31.09 -23.03 -37.37
N ASP A 347 -32.36 -23.45 -37.29
CA ASP A 347 -33.32 -22.91 -36.31
C ASP A 347 -33.21 -23.58 -34.92
N TYR A 348 -32.38 -24.61 -34.79
CA TYR A 348 -32.26 -25.44 -33.58
C TYR A 348 -30.86 -25.43 -32.98
N VAL A 349 -29.82 -25.36 -33.80
CA VAL A 349 -28.42 -25.37 -33.36
C VAL A 349 -27.71 -24.10 -33.81
N VAL A 350 -26.66 -23.73 -33.07
CA VAL A 350 -25.81 -22.58 -33.39
C VAL A 350 -25.13 -22.73 -34.76
N PRO A 351 -24.72 -21.62 -35.41
CA PRO A 351 -24.11 -21.67 -36.74
C PRO A 351 -22.87 -22.56 -36.80
N SER A 352 -22.71 -23.29 -37.91
CA SER A 352 -21.59 -24.22 -38.16
C SER A 352 -20.96 -23.97 -39.53
N ILE A 353 -19.76 -24.51 -39.77
CA ILE A 353 -19.11 -24.43 -41.08
C ILE A 353 -19.49 -25.67 -41.91
N ASP A 354 -19.98 -25.47 -43.12
CA ASP A 354 -20.31 -26.57 -44.05
C ASP A 354 -19.36 -26.66 -45.25
N ALA A 355 -18.55 -25.62 -45.50
CA ALA A 355 -17.44 -25.65 -46.45
C ALA A 355 -16.20 -24.96 -45.85
N HIS A 356 -15.12 -25.73 -45.70
CA HIS A 356 -13.85 -25.27 -45.13
C HIS A 356 -12.85 -24.90 -46.25
N VAL A 357 -12.20 -23.74 -46.14
CA VAL A 357 -11.33 -23.22 -47.21
C VAL A 357 -10.07 -24.04 -47.46
N LEU A 358 -9.60 -24.77 -46.43
CA LEU A 358 -8.43 -25.64 -46.50
C LEU A 358 -8.79 -27.14 -46.47
N HIS A 359 -10.05 -27.53 -46.68
CA HIS A 359 -10.47 -28.95 -46.56
C HIS A 359 -9.63 -29.87 -47.45
N ASP A 360 -9.70 -29.68 -48.76
CA ASP A 360 -9.09 -30.59 -49.73
C ASP A 360 -7.63 -30.27 -50.04
N ASP A 361 -7.19 -29.03 -49.80
CA ASP A 361 -5.86 -28.56 -50.22
C ASP A 361 -5.21 -27.60 -49.20
N LYS A 362 -4.21 -28.11 -48.48
CA LYS A 362 -3.37 -27.36 -47.54
C LYS A 362 -2.64 -26.19 -48.19
N LYS A 363 -2.26 -26.30 -49.48
CA LYS A 363 -1.43 -25.30 -50.17
C LYS A 363 -2.13 -23.95 -50.30
N LYS A 364 -3.47 -23.95 -50.22
CA LYS A 364 -4.28 -22.72 -50.20
C LYS A 364 -3.95 -21.79 -49.03
N LEU A 365 -3.38 -22.32 -47.93
CA LEU A 365 -2.96 -21.54 -46.77
C LEU A 365 -2.02 -20.39 -47.17
N ALA A 366 -1.07 -20.64 -48.08
CA ALA A 366 -0.11 -19.62 -48.53
C ALA A 366 -0.76 -18.46 -49.30
N GLY A 367 -1.97 -18.65 -49.82
CA GLY A 367 -2.74 -17.64 -50.55
C GLY A 367 -3.87 -16.99 -49.74
N LEU A 368 -4.07 -17.38 -48.48
CA LEU A 368 -5.12 -16.78 -47.65
C LEU A 368 -4.79 -15.32 -47.33
N ALA A 369 -5.69 -14.42 -47.73
CA ALA A 369 -5.61 -13.02 -47.34
C ALA A 369 -6.02 -12.86 -45.87
N MET A 370 -5.23 -12.10 -45.11
CA MET A 370 -5.58 -11.74 -43.73
C MET A 370 -6.87 -10.90 -43.73
N PRO A 371 -7.95 -11.32 -43.04
CA PRO A 371 -9.19 -10.56 -43.00
C PRO A 371 -9.00 -9.21 -42.32
N ASP A 372 -9.63 -8.16 -42.86
CA ASP A 372 -9.66 -6.83 -42.25
C ASP A 372 -10.84 -6.74 -41.26
N PRO A 373 -10.59 -6.56 -39.95
CA PRO A 373 -11.61 -6.38 -38.93
C PRO A 373 -12.72 -5.38 -39.27
N TYR A 374 -12.40 -4.35 -40.05
CA TYR A 374 -13.30 -3.23 -40.35
C TYR A 374 -13.97 -3.34 -41.72
N ARG A 375 -13.66 -4.37 -42.52
CA ARG A 375 -14.18 -4.49 -43.89
C ARG A 375 -14.65 -5.89 -44.29
N THR A 376 -14.16 -6.94 -43.66
CA THR A 376 -14.39 -8.31 -44.15
C THR A 376 -15.59 -8.98 -43.48
N ALA A 377 -16.52 -9.49 -44.29
CA ALA A 377 -17.67 -10.29 -43.87
C ALA A 377 -18.43 -9.66 -42.69
N ARG A 378 -18.74 -10.44 -41.64
CA ARG A 378 -19.52 -9.99 -40.47
C ARG A 378 -18.68 -9.32 -39.37
N LEU A 379 -17.36 -9.23 -39.51
CA LEU A 379 -16.49 -8.63 -38.50
C LEU A 379 -16.85 -7.16 -38.17
N PRO A 380 -17.13 -6.28 -39.15
CA PRO A 380 -17.44 -4.88 -38.85
C PRO A 380 -18.74 -4.74 -38.05
N GLY A 381 -19.72 -5.58 -38.36
CA GLY A 381 -20.99 -5.62 -37.63
C GLY A 381 -20.83 -6.05 -36.17
N PHE A 382 -19.92 -6.99 -35.89
CA PHE A 382 -19.60 -7.36 -34.51
C PHE A 382 -18.92 -6.22 -33.74
N LEU A 383 -18.05 -5.45 -34.39
CA LEU A 383 -17.46 -4.25 -33.78
C LEU A 383 -18.54 -3.19 -33.46
N GLU A 384 -19.50 -2.98 -34.37
CA GLU A 384 -20.65 -2.11 -34.13
C GLU A 384 -21.47 -2.58 -32.91
N GLN A 385 -21.70 -3.89 -32.76
CA GLN A 385 -22.35 -4.44 -31.56
C GLN A 385 -21.55 -4.16 -30.28
N CYS A 386 -20.22 -4.35 -30.31
CA CYS A 386 -19.36 -4.05 -29.17
C CYS A 386 -19.42 -2.56 -28.77
N GLU A 387 -19.31 -1.66 -29.74
CA GLU A 387 -19.40 -0.22 -29.52
C GLU A 387 -20.77 0.21 -28.97
N ALA A 388 -21.85 -0.41 -29.47
CA ALA A 388 -23.20 -0.14 -28.99
C ALA A 388 -23.38 -0.53 -27.52
N LEU A 389 -22.87 -1.68 -27.10
CA LEU A 389 -22.90 -2.10 -25.69
C LEU A 389 -22.08 -1.16 -24.78
N VAL A 390 -20.88 -0.77 -25.23
CA VAL A 390 -20.03 0.21 -24.50
C VAL A 390 -20.74 1.56 -24.37
N LYS A 391 -21.40 2.01 -25.44
CA LYS A 391 -22.15 3.28 -25.46
C LYS A 391 -23.39 3.24 -24.58
N ALA A 392 -24.09 2.10 -24.53
CA ALA A 392 -25.27 1.91 -23.68
C ALA A 392 -24.95 1.99 -22.19
N LYS A 393 -23.71 1.65 -21.79
CA LYS A 393 -23.23 1.69 -20.39
C LYS A 393 -24.19 1.03 -19.39
N PRO A 394 -24.64 -0.22 -19.62
CA PRO A 394 -25.36 -0.93 -18.58
C PRO A 394 -24.47 -1.00 -17.32
N PRO A 395 -25.03 -0.92 -16.10
CA PRO A 395 -24.23 -0.97 -14.87
C PRO A 395 -23.55 -2.34 -14.59
N ALA A 396 -23.34 -3.17 -15.61
CA ALA A 396 -22.66 -4.45 -15.61
C ALA A 396 -21.24 -4.37 -16.21
N ALA A 397 -20.44 -5.41 -16.03
CA ALA A 397 -19.25 -5.60 -16.85
C ALA A 397 -19.65 -6.00 -18.28
N ILE A 398 -18.88 -5.57 -19.27
CA ILE A 398 -19.14 -5.86 -20.69
C ILE A 398 -17.93 -6.55 -21.30
N GLY A 399 -18.16 -7.65 -22.02
CA GLY A 399 -17.14 -8.45 -22.67
C GLY A 399 -17.53 -8.81 -24.10
N ALA A 400 -16.56 -9.21 -24.92
CA ALA A 400 -16.76 -9.71 -26.27
C ALA A 400 -16.18 -11.12 -26.39
N VAL A 401 -16.87 -11.97 -27.15
CA VAL A 401 -16.44 -13.34 -27.45
C VAL A 401 -15.89 -13.43 -28.86
N ALA A 402 -14.56 -13.50 -28.95
CA ALA A 402 -13.85 -13.85 -30.17
C ALA A 402 -13.50 -15.35 -30.16
N VAL A 403 -13.17 -15.91 -31.34
CA VAL A 403 -12.69 -17.29 -31.45
C VAL A 403 -11.17 -17.32 -31.36
N GLY A 404 -10.61 -18.25 -30.59
CA GLY A 404 -9.17 -18.39 -30.45
C GLY A 404 -8.50 -19.08 -31.64
N PRO A 405 -7.16 -19.04 -31.72
CA PRO A 405 -6.41 -19.49 -32.88
C PRO A 405 -6.61 -20.97 -33.22
N TRP A 406 -6.74 -21.87 -32.24
CA TRP A 406 -6.87 -23.31 -32.51
C TRP A 406 -8.21 -23.65 -33.15
N THR A 407 -9.29 -23.08 -32.61
CA THR A 407 -10.62 -23.27 -33.17
C THR A 407 -10.76 -22.62 -34.53
N ILE A 408 -10.16 -21.44 -34.77
CA ILE A 408 -10.11 -20.88 -36.13
C ILE A 408 -9.40 -21.85 -37.07
N ALA A 409 -8.19 -22.32 -36.72
CA ALA A 409 -7.44 -23.25 -37.57
C ALA A 409 -8.23 -24.52 -37.91
N MET A 410 -8.89 -25.13 -36.92
CA MET A 410 -9.79 -26.27 -37.14
C MET A 410 -10.95 -25.94 -38.06
N LEU A 411 -11.58 -24.77 -37.91
CA LEU A 411 -12.69 -24.34 -38.77
C LEU A 411 -12.24 -24.01 -40.19
N LEU A 412 -10.97 -23.63 -40.42
CA LEU A 412 -10.41 -23.46 -41.77
C LEU A 412 -10.10 -24.80 -42.44
N ARG A 413 -9.67 -25.80 -41.67
CA ARG A 413 -9.19 -27.10 -42.18
C ARG A 413 -10.26 -28.18 -42.28
N ASN A 414 -11.25 -28.18 -41.38
CA ASN A 414 -12.11 -29.30 -40.98
C ASN A 414 -11.54 -30.04 -39.74
N PRO A 415 -12.33 -30.24 -38.67
CA PRO A 415 -11.84 -30.85 -37.43
C PRO A 415 -11.23 -32.25 -37.60
N GLU A 416 -11.85 -33.14 -38.37
CA GLU A 416 -11.39 -34.52 -38.53
C GLU A 416 -10.01 -34.57 -39.21
N THR A 417 -9.88 -33.84 -40.32
CA THR A 417 -8.60 -33.76 -41.05
C THR A 417 -7.53 -33.02 -40.25
N MET A 418 -7.89 -31.96 -39.50
CA MET A 418 -6.97 -31.26 -38.62
C MET A 418 -6.42 -32.19 -37.52
N LEU A 419 -7.24 -33.09 -36.96
CA LEU A 419 -6.77 -34.08 -35.98
C LEU A 419 -5.78 -35.07 -36.59
N LEU A 420 -6.05 -35.57 -37.80
CA LEU A 420 -5.12 -36.44 -38.53
C LEU A 420 -3.80 -35.72 -38.82
N ASP A 421 -3.87 -34.45 -39.21
CA ASP A 421 -2.71 -33.61 -39.51
C ASP A 421 -1.80 -33.39 -38.29
N THR A 422 -2.30 -33.50 -37.04
CA THR A 422 -1.44 -33.46 -35.85
C THR A 422 -0.40 -34.60 -35.81
N PHE A 423 -0.67 -35.69 -36.52
CA PHE A 423 0.25 -36.82 -36.68
C PHE A 423 0.92 -36.83 -38.06
N GLU A 424 0.15 -36.61 -39.12
CA GLU A 424 0.63 -36.76 -40.51
C GLU A 424 1.44 -35.57 -41.00
N ASP A 425 1.14 -34.36 -40.54
CA ASP A 425 1.80 -33.12 -40.97
C ASP A 425 1.84 -32.06 -39.84
N PRO A 426 2.61 -32.30 -38.77
CA PRO A 426 2.69 -31.38 -37.64
C PRO A 426 3.13 -29.96 -38.02
N GLN A 427 3.93 -29.82 -39.09
CA GLN A 427 4.39 -28.50 -39.53
C GLN A 427 3.24 -27.67 -40.09
N PHE A 428 2.34 -28.28 -40.87
CA PHE A 428 1.14 -27.59 -41.35
C PHE A 428 0.29 -27.06 -40.20
N ILE A 429 0.17 -27.79 -39.09
CA ILE A 429 -0.53 -27.33 -37.88
C ILE A 429 0.11 -26.03 -37.35
N HIS A 430 1.44 -25.98 -37.25
CA HIS A 430 2.15 -24.79 -36.82
C HIS A 430 1.97 -23.60 -37.79
N ASP A 431 1.91 -23.87 -39.09
CA ASP A 431 1.73 -22.85 -40.13
C ASP A 431 0.33 -22.24 -40.07
N VAL A 432 -0.74 -23.05 -39.95
CA VAL A 432 -2.11 -22.54 -39.82
C VAL A 432 -2.33 -21.85 -38.48
N MET A 433 -1.74 -22.37 -37.40
CA MET A 433 -1.77 -21.73 -36.08
C MET A 433 -1.09 -20.37 -36.10
N ARG A 434 -0.02 -20.20 -36.90
CA ARG A 434 0.64 -18.90 -37.03
C ARG A 434 -0.31 -17.87 -37.64
N VAL A 435 -0.95 -18.21 -38.76
CA VAL A 435 -1.93 -17.34 -39.44
C VAL A 435 -3.10 -17.01 -38.51
N ALA A 436 -3.68 -18.02 -37.85
CA ALA A 436 -4.80 -17.82 -36.93
C ALA A 436 -4.43 -16.93 -35.73
N THR A 437 -3.23 -17.10 -35.16
CA THR A 437 -2.76 -16.29 -34.03
C THR A 437 -2.52 -14.84 -34.41
N ASP A 438 -1.93 -14.59 -35.59
CA ASP A 438 -1.71 -13.23 -36.07
C ASP A 438 -3.04 -12.52 -36.36
N PHE A 439 -4.02 -13.26 -36.88
CA PHE A 439 -5.39 -12.77 -36.97
C PHE A 439 -6.00 -12.48 -35.60
N CYS A 440 -5.89 -13.38 -34.61
CA CYS A 440 -6.43 -13.13 -33.26
C CYS A 440 -5.84 -11.88 -32.61
N LYS A 441 -4.57 -11.55 -32.85
CA LYS A 441 -3.97 -10.28 -32.39
C LYS A 441 -4.59 -9.07 -33.08
N LEU A 442 -4.71 -9.11 -34.41
CA LEU A 442 -5.32 -8.04 -35.21
C LEU A 442 -6.78 -7.82 -34.82
N TRP A 443 -7.53 -8.92 -34.70
CA TRP A 443 -8.94 -8.93 -34.35
C TRP A 443 -9.18 -8.49 -32.90
N GLY A 444 -8.41 -9.03 -31.96
CA GLY A 444 -8.47 -8.62 -30.56
C GLY A 444 -8.08 -7.16 -30.35
N ASP A 445 -7.13 -6.61 -31.11
CA ASP A 445 -6.82 -5.17 -31.09
C ASP A 445 -8.01 -4.31 -31.55
N ALA A 446 -8.74 -4.75 -32.58
CA ALA A 446 -9.94 -4.06 -33.04
C ALA A 446 -11.06 -4.08 -31.99
N ILE A 447 -11.28 -5.24 -31.35
CA ILE A 447 -12.26 -5.39 -30.25
C ILE A 447 -11.89 -4.51 -29.05
N VAL A 448 -10.63 -4.57 -28.59
CA VAL A 448 -10.16 -3.81 -27.42
C VAL A 448 -10.31 -2.30 -27.62
N LYS A 449 -10.13 -1.80 -28.85
CA LYS A 449 -10.32 -0.37 -29.16
C LYS A 449 -11.73 0.13 -28.87
N THR A 450 -12.75 -0.73 -28.89
CA THR A 450 -14.13 -0.35 -28.54
C THR A 450 -14.28 -0.04 -27.04
N GLY A 451 -13.36 -0.52 -26.19
CA GLY A 451 -13.41 -0.39 -24.73
C GLY A 451 -14.07 -1.58 -24.02
N ILE A 452 -14.43 -2.63 -24.76
CA ILE A 452 -15.03 -3.86 -24.22
C ILE A 452 -13.96 -4.87 -23.73
N GLY A 453 -14.31 -5.72 -22.76
CA GLY A 453 -13.43 -6.81 -22.31
C GLY A 453 -13.20 -7.87 -23.40
N LEU A 454 -12.04 -8.52 -23.40
CA LEU A 454 -11.65 -9.48 -24.44
C LEU A 454 -11.68 -10.92 -23.91
N SER A 455 -12.39 -11.80 -24.62
CA SER A 455 -12.37 -13.24 -24.40
C SER A 455 -12.16 -14.02 -25.71
N PHE A 456 -11.42 -15.12 -25.62
CA PHE A 456 -11.25 -16.09 -26.71
C PHE A 456 -11.88 -17.43 -26.33
N SER A 457 -12.87 -17.85 -27.10
CA SER A 457 -13.49 -19.17 -26.99
C SER A 457 -12.74 -20.19 -27.85
N GLU A 458 -12.42 -21.34 -27.25
CA GLU A 458 -11.60 -22.41 -27.81
C GLU A 458 -12.26 -23.79 -27.61
N PRO A 459 -13.50 -24.02 -28.08
CA PRO A 459 -14.23 -25.26 -27.85
C PRO A 459 -13.45 -26.50 -28.34
N THR A 460 -12.67 -26.35 -29.41
CA THR A 460 -11.93 -27.47 -30.00
C THR A 460 -10.58 -27.74 -29.35
N ALA A 461 -10.14 -26.90 -28.40
CA ALA A 461 -8.98 -27.16 -27.56
C ALA A 461 -9.31 -28.08 -26.36
N SER A 462 -10.55 -28.55 -26.28
CA SER A 462 -11.05 -29.46 -25.24
C SER A 462 -10.27 -30.77 -25.20
N ILE A 463 -10.00 -31.27 -24.00
CA ILE A 463 -9.39 -32.58 -23.80
C ILE A 463 -10.38 -33.72 -24.08
N SER A 464 -11.66 -33.40 -24.26
CA SER A 464 -12.62 -34.34 -24.84
C SER A 464 -12.38 -34.59 -26.33
N LEU A 465 -11.63 -33.73 -27.03
CA LEU A 465 -11.34 -33.83 -28.46
C LEU A 465 -9.86 -34.09 -28.76
N ILE A 466 -8.94 -33.47 -28.01
CA ILE A 466 -7.49 -33.58 -28.22
C ILE A 466 -6.77 -34.08 -26.96
N SER A 467 -5.58 -34.66 -27.11
CA SER A 467 -4.76 -35.02 -25.95
C SER A 467 -4.15 -33.78 -25.28
N PRO A 468 -3.83 -33.85 -23.97
CA PRO A 468 -3.06 -32.79 -23.29
C PRO A 468 -1.71 -32.51 -23.95
N ASP A 469 -1.07 -33.52 -24.55
CA ASP A 469 0.21 -33.37 -25.25
C ASP A 469 0.06 -32.59 -26.55
N ASN A 470 -1.05 -32.81 -27.28
CA ASN A 470 -1.39 -31.98 -28.44
C ASN A 470 -1.63 -30.53 -28.03
N TYR A 471 -2.33 -30.30 -26.91
CA TYR A 471 -2.51 -28.94 -26.38
C TYR A 471 -1.15 -28.26 -26.11
N LYS A 472 -0.26 -28.94 -25.37
CA LYS A 472 1.06 -28.39 -25.02
C LYS A 472 1.94 -28.12 -26.24
N THR A 473 1.84 -28.95 -27.26
CA THR A 473 2.69 -28.86 -28.46
C THR A 473 2.17 -27.80 -29.44
N PHE A 474 0.88 -27.86 -29.76
CA PHE A 474 0.31 -27.11 -30.88
C PHE A 474 -0.49 -25.87 -30.47
N ILE A 475 -0.88 -25.73 -29.19
CA ILE A 475 -1.82 -24.69 -28.75
C ILE A 475 -1.19 -23.77 -27.72
N ALA A 476 -0.64 -24.33 -26.62
CA ALA A 476 -0.09 -23.56 -25.50
C ALA A 476 0.94 -22.49 -25.90
N PRO A 477 1.89 -22.72 -26.84
CA PRO A 477 2.84 -21.70 -27.26
C PRO A 477 2.15 -20.48 -27.89
N TYR A 478 1.11 -20.71 -28.70
CA TYR A 478 0.35 -19.68 -29.39
C TYR A 478 -0.60 -18.94 -28.45
N HIS A 479 -1.24 -19.65 -27.52
CA HIS A 479 -2.00 -19.05 -26.43
C HIS A 479 -1.13 -18.14 -25.57
N LYS A 480 0.05 -18.60 -25.17
CA LYS A 480 1.00 -17.81 -24.40
C LYS A 480 1.42 -16.54 -25.15
N GLU A 481 1.75 -16.66 -26.42
CA GLU A 481 2.10 -15.51 -27.26
C GLU A 481 0.95 -14.50 -27.36
N LEU A 482 -0.27 -14.97 -27.58
CA LEU A 482 -1.47 -14.14 -27.66
C LEU A 482 -1.76 -13.41 -26.33
N VAL A 483 -1.65 -14.13 -25.21
CA VAL A 483 -1.84 -13.56 -23.87
C VAL A 483 -0.75 -12.53 -23.55
N ASP A 484 0.51 -12.85 -23.79
CA ASP A 484 1.62 -11.94 -23.54
C ASP A 484 1.51 -10.66 -24.38
N TYR A 485 1.02 -10.76 -25.63
CA TYR A 485 0.74 -9.61 -26.50
C TYR A 485 -0.27 -8.63 -25.87
N PHE A 486 -1.42 -9.13 -25.38
CA PHE A 486 -2.44 -8.29 -24.75
C PHE A 486 -2.05 -7.84 -23.33
N LYS A 487 -1.32 -8.66 -22.60
CA LYS A 487 -0.76 -8.30 -21.28
C LYS A 487 0.20 -7.13 -21.38
N ALA A 488 1.04 -7.06 -22.42
CA ALA A 488 1.91 -5.91 -22.69
C ALA A 488 1.12 -4.60 -22.88
N LYS A 489 -0.15 -4.70 -23.32
CA LYS A 489 -1.10 -3.59 -23.47
C LYS A 489 -2.00 -3.36 -22.24
N ARG A 490 -1.73 -4.05 -21.12
CA ARG A 490 -2.53 -4.03 -19.88
C ARG A 490 -3.97 -4.52 -20.06
N VAL A 491 -4.19 -5.41 -21.03
CA VAL A 491 -5.48 -6.06 -21.27
C VAL A 491 -5.42 -7.48 -20.72
N GLY A 492 -6.35 -7.81 -19.83
CA GLY A 492 -6.55 -9.18 -19.38
C GLY A 492 -7.33 -9.99 -20.42
N VAL A 493 -6.93 -11.24 -20.62
CA VAL A 493 -7.57 -12.15 -21.58
C VAL A 493 -8.32 -13.23 -20.82
N THR A 494 -9.58 -13.43 -21.17
CA THR A 494 -10.39 -14.58 -20.72
C THR A 494 -10.33 -15.68 -21.77
N THR A 495 -10.25 -16.95 -21.35
CA THR A 495 -10.46 -18.09 -22.24
C THR A 495 -11.66 -18.92 -21.79
N HIS A 496 -12.40 -19.44 -22.76
CA HIS A 496 -13.44 -20.45 -22.53
C HIS A 496 -13.10 -21.71 -23.32
N ILE A 497 -13.10 -22.87 -22.66
CA ILE A 497 -12.90 -24.17 -23.32
C ILE A 497 -14.04 -25.11 -22.90
N CYS A 498 -14.73 -25.66 -23.89
CA CYS A 498 -15.84 -26.60 -23.68
C CYS A 498 -15.34 -27.97 -23.22
N GLY A 499 -16.23 -28.78 -22.65
CA GLY A 499 -15.92 -30.14 -22.19
C GLY A 499 -14.79 -30.26 -21.16
N THR A 500 -14.11 -31.42 -21.18
CA THR A 500 -13.06 -31.75 -20.22
C THR A 500 -11.84 -30.88 -20.43
N THR A 501 -11.44 -30.11 -19.42
CA THR A 501 -10.33 -29.14 -19.46
C THR A 501 -9.38 -29.30 -18.26
N TYR A 502 -9.79 -29.98 -17.19
CA TYR A 502 -8.98 -30.09 -15.97
C TYR A 502 -7.54 -30.63 -16.16
N PRO A 503 -7.21 -31.49 -17.15
CA PRO A 503 -5.84 -31.96 -17.36
C PRO A 503 -4.85 -30.88 -17.81
N ILE A 504 -5.33 -29.73 -18.28
CA ILE A 504 -4.51 -28.63 -18.80
C ILE A 504 -4.67 -27.32 -18.00
N PHE A 505 -5.25 -27.37 -16.80
CA PHE A 505 -5.41 -26.16 -15.98
C PHE A 505 -4.08 -25.51 -15.62
N GLU A 506 -3.05 -26.28 -15.25
CA GLU A 506 -1.72 -25.73 -15.02
C GLU A 506 -1.17 -25.01 -16.26
N ASP A 507 -1.37 -25.58 -17.45
CA ASP A 507 -0.90 -25.01 -18.72
C ASP A 507 -1.63 -23.69 -19.05
N LEU A 508 -2.95 -23.65 -18.87
CA LEU A 508 -3.76 -22.43 -19.05
C LEU A 508 -3.31 -21.32 -18.10
N ILE A 509 -3.08 -21.65 -16.83
CA ILE A 509 -2.57 -20.68 -15.84
C ILE A 509 -1.16 -20.22 -16.22
N ALA A 510 -0.30 -21.12 -16.71
CA ALA A 510 1.06 -20.81 -17.14
C ALA A 510 1.09 -19.91 -18.40
N CYS A 511 0.11 -20.04 -19.29
CA CYS A 511 -0.07 -19.11 -20.42
C CYS A 511 -0.37 -17.68 -19.94
N GLY A 512 -0.92 -17.52 -18.73
CA GLY A 512 -1.15 -16.23 -18.10
C GLY A 512 -2.55 -15.66 -18.31
N PHE A 513 -3.53 -16.49 -18.70
CA PHE A 513 -4.93 -16.07 -18.78
C PHE A 513 -5.38 -15.50 -17.43
N THR A 514 -5.97 -14.30 -17.46
CA THR A 514 -6.47 -13.64 -16.24
C THR A 514 -7.68 -14.40 -15.68
N THR A 515 -8.49 -14.96 -16.59
CA THR A 515 -9.76 -15.59 -16.30
C THR A 515 -9.93 -16.82 -17.16
N ILE A 516 -10.41 -17.91 -16.56
CA ILE A 516 -10.61 -19.19 -17.22
C ILE A 516 -12.05 -19.62 -16.95
N SER A 517 -12.82 -19.74 -18.04
CA SER A 517 -14.16 -20.31 -18.08
C SER A 517 -14.06 -21.74 -18.59
N PHE A 518 -14.74 -22.66 -17.92
CA PHE A 518 -14.67 -24.09 -18.27
C PHE A 518 -16.02 -24.77 -18.03
N ASP A 519 -16.25 -25.80 -18.83
CA ASP A 519 -17.47 -26.59 -18.82
C ASP A 519 -17.47 -27.66 -17.72
N LEU A 520 -18.38 -28.61 -17.80
CA LEU A 520 -18.39 -29.84 -17.03
C LEU A 520 -17.46 -30.89 -17.66
N ASP A 521 -17.01 -31.84 -16.84
CA ASP A 521 -16.25 -33.00 -17.30
C ASP A 521 -17.16 -33.98 -18.05
N GLN A 522 -16.74 -34.39 -19.26
CA GLN A 522 -17.50 -35.22 -20.20
C GLN A 522 -17.21 -36.72 -20.05
N GLN A 523 -16.60 -37.14 -18.95
CA GLN A 523 -16.34 -38.56 -18.68
C GLN A 523 -17.63 -39.38 -18.67
N ALA A 524 -17.67 -40.42 -19.51
CA ALA A 524 -18.82 -41.31 -19.63
C ALA A 524 -19.00 -42.20 -18.40
N ASP A 525 -17.91 -42.57 -17.71
CA ASP A 525 -17.96 -43.28 -16.43
C ASP A 525 -18.06 -42.26 -15.28
N PRO A 526 -19.18 -42.22 -14.53
CA PRO A 526 -19.32 -41.32 -13.38
C PRO A 526 -18.25 -41.49 -12.31
N LYS A 527 -17.58 -42.65 -12.22
CA LYS A 527 -16.48 -42.89 -11.29
C LYS A 527 -15.20 -42.16 -11.67
N LEU A 528 -15.05 -41.79 -12.93
CA LEU A 528 -13.92 -41.04 -13.46
C LEU A 528 -14.20 -39.53 -13.57
N HIS A 529 -15.44 -39.12 -13.29
CA HIS A 529 -15.87 -37.72 -13.36
C HIS A 529 -15.13 -36.85 -12.35
N VAL A 530 -14.60 -35.72 -12.81
CA VAL A 530 -13.90 -34.73 -12.00
C VAL A 530 -14.75 -33.46 -11.90
N ASP A 531 -15.01 -32.99 -10.68
CA ASP A 531 -15.53 -31.64 -10.46
C ASP A 531 -14.47 -30.61 -10.89
N GLN A 532 -14.59 -30.14 -12.13
CA GLN A 532 -13.62 -29.24 -12.74
C GLN A 532 -13.50 -27.92 -11.97
N LEU A 533 -14.58 -27.43 -11.35
CA LEU A 533 -14.53 -26.20 -10.55
C LEU A 533 -13.69 -26.40 -9.29
N ARG A 534 -13.92 -27.49 -8.56
CA ARG A 534 -13.11 -27.83 -7.39
C ARG A 534 -11.64 -28.02 -7.77
N ARG A 535 -11.38 -28.78 -8.83
CA ARG A 535 -10.02 -29.03 -9.31
C ARG A 535 -9.33 -27.72 -9.72
N PHE A 536 -10.04 -26.82 -10.39
CA PHE A 536 -9.50 -25.51 -10.76
C PHE A 536 -9.13 -24.69 -9.53
N VAL A 537 -10.01 -24.61 -8.53
CA VAL A 537 -9.76 -23.87 -7.28
C VAL A 537 -8.49 -24.38 -6.57
N GLU A 538 -8.29 -25.70 -6.51
CA GLU A 538 -7.11 -26.34 -5.92
C GLU A 538 -5.80 -26.01 -6.67
N VAL A 539 -5.85 -26.02 -8.00
CA VAL A 539 -4.69 -25.79 -8.87
C VAL A 539 -4.37 -24.30 -8.99
N ALA A 540 -5.37 -23.46 -9.23
CA ALA A 540 -5.20 -22.05 -9.46
C ALA A 540 -4.65 -21.32 -8.24
N ARG A 541 -5.11 -21.67 -7.02
CA ARG A 541 -4.71 -21.02 -5.76
C ARG A 541 -4.75 -19.48 -5.87
N GLY A 542 -5.81 -18.96 -6.49
CA GLY A 542 -5.99 -17.53 -6.71
C GLY A 542 -5.19 -16.89 -7.85
N ARG A 543 -4.44 -17.66 -8.66
CA ARG A 543 -3.65 -17.12 -9.79
C ARG A 543 -4.49 -16.67 -10.99
N ALA A 544 -5.69 -17.22 -11.17
CA ALA A 544 -6.62 -16.89 -12.25
C ALA A 544 -8.08 -16.88 -11.73
N VAL A 545 -8.96 -16.09 -12.33
CA VAL A 545 -10.38 -15.99 -11.95
C VAL A 545 -11.12 -17.15 -12.58
N ALA A 546 -11.94 -17.87 -11.81
CA ALA A 546 -12.77 -18.96 -12.31
C ALA A 546 -14.12 -18.42 -12.81
N ILE A 547 -14.60 -18.89 -13.95
CA ILE A 547 -15.96 -18.67 -14.45
C ILE A 547 -16.65 -20.02 -14.65
N GLY A 548 -17.82 -20.20 -14.07
CA GLY A 548 -18.65 -21.38 -14.30
C GLY A 548 -19.24 -21.97 -13.01
N ASN A 549 -19.60 -23.24 -12.96
CA ASN A 549 -19.84 -24.07 -14.14
C ASN A 549 -21.18 -24.82 -14.00
N VAL A 550 -22.26 -24.10 -13.70
CA VAL A 550 -23.62 -24.65 -13.64
C VAL A 550 -24.00 -25.25 -14.99
N ASP A 551 -24.53 -26.47 -15.02
CA ASP A 551 -24.85 -27.21 -16.24
C ASP A 551 -25.78 -26.41 -17.17
N ALA A 552 -25.26 -26.00 -18.34
CA ALA A 552 -26.01 -25.24 -19.31
C ALA A 552 -27.21 -26.01 -19.91
N THR A 553 -27.16 -27.34 -19.94
CA THR A 553 -28.23 -28.16 -20.55
C THR A 553 -29.53 -28.15 -19.72
N LYS A 554 -29.43 -27.89 -18.41
CA LYS A 554 -30.58 -27.80 -17.50
C LYS A 554 -31.52 -26.64 -17.81
N PHE A 555 -31.08 -25.67 -18.62
CA PHE A 555 -31.86 -24.51 -19.03
C PHE A 555 -32.95 -24.84 -20.05
N GLU A 556 -32.91 -26.00 -20.72
CA GLU A 556 -34.05 -26.50 -21.50
C GLU A 556 -35.16 -27.02 -20.58
N LYS A 557 -34.79 -27.80 -19.56
CA LYS A 557 -35.75 -28.40 -18.65
C LYS A 557 -35.07 -28.88 -17.37
N THR A 558 -35.49 -28.33 -16.23
CA THR A 558 -35.11 -28.84 -14.91
C THR A 558 -36.14 -28.47 -13.85
N ALA A 559 -36.02 -29.02 -12.65
CA ALA A 559 -36.79 -28.58 -11.50
C ALA A 559 -36.07 -27.40 -10.81
N LYS A 560 -36.83 -26.42 -10.30
CA LYS A 560 -36.28 -25.27 -9.57
C LYS A 560 -35.30 -25.67 -8.47
N ALA A 561 -35.65 -26.69 -7.67
CA ALA A 561 -34.79 -27.20 -6.59
C ALA A 561 -33.44 -27.75 -7.10
N ALA A 562 -33.43 -28.38 -8.28
CA ALA A 562 -32.21 -28.92 -8.88
C ALA A 562 -31.29 -27.80 -9.40
N MET A 563 -31.86 -26.74 -9.99
CA MET A 563 -31.10 -25.55 -10.38
C MET A 563 -30.47 -24.86 -9.16
N TYR A 564 -31.25 -24.66 -8.10
CA TYR A 564 -30.78 -24.06 -6.84
C TYR A 564 -29.64 -24.88 -6.21
N ALA A 565 -29.76 -26.21 -6.21
CA ALA A 565 -28.73 -27.10 -5.68
C ALA A 565 -27.41 -26.99 -6.46
N ASP A 566 -27.47 -26.88 -7.78
CA ASP A 566 -26.27 -26.77 -8.62
C ASP A 566 -25.58 -25.40 -8.49
N VAL A 567 -26.36 -24.32 -8.44
CA VAL A 567 -25.86 -22.99 -8.11
C VAL A 567 -25.17 -22.99 -6.75
N LYS A 568 -25.81 -23.55 -5.72
CA LYS A 568 -25.25 -23.65 -4.37
C LYS A 568 -23.94 -24.44 -4.37
N ARG A 569 -23.87 -25.57 -5.08
CA ARG A 569 -22.64 -26.37 -5.23
C ARG A 569 -21.48 -25.52 -5.76
N CYS A 570 -21.72 -24.73 -6.80
CA CYS A 570 -20.70 -23.88 -7.40
C CYS A 570 -20.21 -22.81 -6.41
N VAL A 571 -21.14 -22.11 -5.75
CA VAL A 571 -20.81 -21.07 -4.78
C VAL A 571 -20.02 -21.63 -3.60
N ASP A 572 -20.49 -22.72 -2.99
CA ASP A 572 -19.81 -23.35 -1.84
C ASP A 572 -18.39 -23.82 -2.18
N THR A 573 -18.14 -24.18 -3.45
CA THR A 573 -16.85 -24.68 -3.90
C THR A 573 -15.81 -23.56 -4.08
N ALA A 574 -16.21 -22.39 -4.60
CA ALA A 574 -15.25 -21.41 -5.12
C ALA A 574 -15.32 -20.01 -4.48
N ALA A 575 -16.46 -19.62 -3.89
CA ALA A 575 -16.70 -18.22 -3.53
C ALA A 575 -15.76 -17.66 -2.44
N ARG A 576 -15.33 -18.51 -1.49
CA ARG A 576 -14.47 -18.09 -0.37
C ARG A 576 -13.11 -17.51 -0.78
N GLN A 577 -12.66 -17.76 -2.02
CA GLN A 577 -11.37 -17.28 -2.53
C GLN A 577 -11.44 -15.95 -3.30
N SER A 578 -12.59 -15.25 -3.28
CA SER A 578 -12.81 -13.92 -3.88
C SER A 578 -12.42 -13.74 -5.36
N GLY A 579 -12.21 -14.80 -6.13
CA GLY A 579 -11.99 -14.68 -7.58
C GLY A 579 -12.68 -15.79 -8.35
N PHE A 580 -13.99 -15.77 -8.19
CA PHE A 580 -14.95 -16.63 -8.84
C PHE A 580 -16.09 -15.76 -9.34
N ILE A 581 -16.53 -16.01 -10.57
CA ILE A 581 -17.76 -15.47 -11.14
C ILE A 581 -18.65 -16.67 -11.45
N LEU A 582 -19.82 -16.71 -10.83
CA LEU A 582 -20.76 -17.79 -11.06
C LEU A 582 -21.31 -17.66 -12.48
N SER A 583 -21.23 -18.74 -13.24
CA SER A 583 -21.76 -18.78 -14.60
C SER A 583 -22.22 -20.17 -14.99
N THR A 584 -22.85 -20.24 -16.15
CA THR A 584 -23.13 -21.52 -16.79
C THR A 584 -21.84 -22.14 -17.32
N SER A 585 -21.86 -23.46 -17.49
CA SER A 585 -20.72 -24.25 -17.95
C SER A 585 -20.38 -23.98 -19.41
N CYS A 586 -21.38 -23.58 -20.21
CA CYS A 586 -21.27 -23.17 -21.61
C CYS A 586 -22.39 -22.17 -21.96
N GLU A 587 -22.49 -21.76 -23.22
CA GLU A 587 -23.67 -21.06 -23.76
C GLU A 587 -24.94 -21.86 -23.48
N ILE A 588 -25.98 -21.21 -22.96
CA ILE A 588 -27.27 -21.88 -22.76
C ILE A 588 -27.96 -22.14 -24.11
N PRO A 589 -28.72 -23.24 -24.25
CA PRO A 589 -29.41 -23.55 -25.50
C PRO A 589 -30.27 -22.39 -26.02
N PRO A 590 -30.32 -22.16 -27.35
CA PRO A 590 -31.04 -21.01 -27.92
C PRO A 590 -32.52 -20.98 -27.51
N ARG A 591 -33.16 -22.12 -27.27
CA ARG A 591 -34.57 -22.20 -26.86
C ARG A 591 -34.75 -22.59 -25.39
N SER A 592 -33.80 -22.17 -24.54
CA SER A 592 -33.90 -22.33 -23.09
C SER A 592 -35.19 -21.73 -22.53
N GLU A 593 -35.70 -22.30 -21.44
CA GLU A 593 -36.90 -21.80 -20.77
C GLU A 593 -36.57 -20.51 -19.97
N PRO A 594 -37.21 -19.36 -20.29
CA PRO A 594 -36.90 -18.08 -19.66
C PRO A 594 -37.02 -18.08 -18.13
N GLU A 595 -37.94 -18.89 -17.60
CA GLU A 595 -38.17 -19.04 -16.16
C GLU A 595 -37.00 -19.75 -15.45
N ILE A 596 -36.29 -20.65 -16.13
CA ILE A 596 -35.10 -21.33 -15.57
C ILE A 596 -33.93 -20.35 -15.43
N VAL A 597 -33.78 -19.40 -16.36
CA VAL A 597 -32.81 -18.30 -16.25
C VAL A 597 -33.10 -17.47 -15.00
N LYS A 598 -34.38 -17.18 -14.73
CA LYS A 598 -34.78 -16.49 -13.50
C LYS A 598 -34.39 -17.28 -12.26
N TRP A 599 -34.64 -18.60 -12.23
CA TRP A 599 -34.26 -19.45 -11.09
C TRP A 599 -32.75 -19.47 -10.84
N PHE A 600 -31.94 -19.51 -11.90
CA PHE A 600 -30.48 -19.41 -11.79
C PHE A 600 -30.05 -18.09 -11.16
N MET A 601 -30.57 -16.96 -11.64
CA MET A 601 -30.25 -15.62 -11.12
C MET A 601 -30.72 -15.44 -9.67
N ASP A 602 -31.96 -15.86 -9.34
CA ASP A 602 -32.50 -15.81 -7.99
C ASP A 602 -31.62 -16.63 -7.01
N ALA A 603 -31.27 -17.86 -7.38
CA ALA A 603 -30.41 -18.72 -6.57
C ALA A 603 -29.02 -18.11 -6.37
N ALA A 604 -28.45 -17.50 -7.41
CA ALA A 604 -27.15 -16.84 -7.33
C ALA A 604 -27.17 -15.66 -6.37
N HIS A 605 -28.23 -14.85 -6.40
CA HIS A 605 -28.41 -13.73 -5.47
C HIS A 605 -28.61 -14.18 -4.02
N GLU A 606 -29.26 -15.32 -3.81
CA GLU A 606 -29.50 -15.89 -2.48
C GLU A 606 -28.25 -16.56 -1.89
N TYR A 607 -27.66 -17.52 -2.62
CA TYR A 607 -26.54 -18.33 -2.14
C TYR A 607 -25.21 -17.59 -2.23
N GLY A 608 -25.06 -16.64 -3.15
CA GLY A 608 -23.82 -15.91 -3.38
C GLY A 608 -23.50 -14.81 -2.36
N ARG A 609 -24.39 -14.50 -1.40
CA ARG A 609 -24.12 -13.45 -0.39
C ARG A 609 -22.92 -13.79 0.48
N TYR A 610 -21.98 -12.87 0.62
CA TYR A 610 -20.75 -13.15 1.36
C TYR A 610 -20.98 -13.27 2.88
N GLU A 611 -21.96 -12.55 3.44
CA GLU A 611 -22.46 -12.76 4.81
C GLU A 611 -22.79 -14.24 5.05
N ARG A 612 -23.59 -14.85 4.16
CA ARG A 612 -23.92 -16.29 4.22
C ARG A 612 -22.66 -17.16 4.11
N ILE A 613 -21.74 -16.85 3.19
CA ILE A 613 -20.56 -17.67 2.91
C ILE A 613 -19.55 -17.66 4.07
N PHE A 614 -19.47 -16.56 4.82
CA PHE A 614 -18.56 -16.42 5.95
C PHE A 614 -19.20 -16.78 7.29
N ASP A 615 -20.45 -16.37 7.53
CA ASP A 615 -21.16 -16.57 8.80
C ASP A 615 -21.93 -17.89 8.85
N GLY A 616 -22.22 -18.50 7.69
CA GLY A 616 -22.95 -19.77 7.56
C GLY A 616 -22.14 -21.02 7.89
N GLY A 617 -21.14 -20.92 8.78
CA GLY A 617 -20.41 -22.07 9.28
C GLY A 617 -21.35 -23.03 10.03
N ASP A 618 -21.43 -24.27 9.55
CA ASP A 618 -21.73 -25.42 10.40
C ASP A 618 -20.74 -25.38 11.60
N PRO A 619 -21.17 -25.49 12.88
CA PRO A 619 -20.28 -25.44 14.05
C PRO A 619 -19.19 -26.54 14.09
N ALA A 620 -19.14 -27.42 13.09
CA ALA A 620 -18.14 -28.47 12.93
C ALA A 620 -17.11 -28.10 11.86
N GLY A 621 -16.19 -27.18 12.18
CA GLY A 621 -14.91 -27.14 11.47
C GLY A 621 -14.14 -28.45 11.71
N PRO A 622 -13.36 -28.94 10.73
CA PRO A 622 -12.47 -30.06 11.00
C PRO A 622 -11.41 -29.59 11.99
N THR A 623 -11.42 -30.21 13.16
CA THR A 623 -10.29 -30.22 14.08
C THR A 623 -9.12 -30.90 13.38
N ARG A 624 -8.17 -30.11 12.87
CA ARG A 624 -6.72 -30.21 13.12
C ARG A 624 -5.93 -29.24 12.27
#